data_AF-A0A925J1G9-F1
#
_entry.id   AF-A0A925J1G9-F1
#
_cell.length_a   1.000
_cell.length_b   1.000
_cell.length_c   1.000
_cell.angle_alpha   90.00
_cell.angle_beta   90.00
_cell.angle_gamma   90.00
#
_symmetry.space_group_name_H-M   'P 1'
#
loop_
_entity.id
_entity.type
_entity.pdbx_description
1 polymer ?
#
loop_
_entity_poly.entity_id
_entity_poly.type
_entity_poly.pdbx_seq_one_letter_code
_entity_poly.pdbx_strand_id
1 'polypeptide(L)'
;MFAKNEAQSVEEYLLLVPDDRKKDIDFLHAFIQKAVPKLKPYFASNMIGYGSFYYLDSKKQKKDWPIISLANQKNYISIYVCAGVEDKTVAEKYKKELGKLTKGISCIRFKKIEEINLDTLKIVLKIAEKNPWVAGATIVD
;
A
#
# COMPACT_ATOMS: atom_id res chain seq x y z
N MET A 1 -1.08 -5.19 14.51
CA MET A 1 0.28 -5.67 14.80
C MET A 1 0.71 -6.50 13.61
N PHE A 2 1.84 -6.16 13.00
CA PHE A 2 2.40 -6.88 11.87
C PHE A 2 2.62 -8.35 12.23
N ALA A 3 2.35 -9.27 11.31
CA ALA A 3 2.96 -10.58 11.42
C ALA A 3 4.47 -10.34 11.20
N LYS A 4 5.24 -10.27 12.29
CA LYS A 4 6.69 -10.10 12.21
C LYS A 4 7.24 -11.25 11.37
N ASN A 5 7.94 -10.93 10.31
CA ASN A 5 8.76 -11.87 9.56
C ASN A 5 10.19 -11.31 9.46
N GLU A 6 11.15 -12.21 9.24
CA GLU A 6 12.58 -11.90 9.22
C GLU A 6 13.10 -11.63 7.80
N ALA A 7 12.18 -11.45 6.84
CA ALA A 7 12.52 -11.19 5.45
C ALA A 7 13.42 -9.95 5.32
N GLN A 8 14.38 -10.03 4.39
CA GLN A 8 15.28 -8.95 4.00
C GLN A 8 15.04 -8.49 2.56
N SER A 9 14.23 -9.23 1.80
CA SER A 9 13.91 -8.97 0.39
C SER A 9 12.44 -9.19 0.09
N VAL A 10 11.99 -8.73 -1.10
CA VAL A 10 10.61 -8.95 -1.56
C VAL A 10 10.37 -10.44 -1.79
N GLU A 11 11.37 -11.12 -2.34
CA GLU A 11 11.36 -12.55 -2.63
C GLU A 11 11.20 -13.36 -1.35
N GLU A 12 12.02 -13.08 -0.32
CA GLU A 12 11.90 -13.72 0.99
C GLU A 12 10.55 -13.42 1.65
N TYR A 13 10.06 -12.19 1.53
CA TYR A 13 8.76 -11.82 2.08
C TYR A 13 7.64 -12.66 1.48
N LEU A 14 7.63 -12.86 0.15
CA LEU A 14 6.63 -13.66 -0.56
C LEU A 14 6.75 -15.16 -0.23
N LEU A 15 7.96 -15.66 0.04
CA LEU A 15 8.17 -17.04 0.49
C LEU A 15 7.64 -17.29 1.91
N LEU A 16 7.68 -16.28 2.77
CA LEU A 16 7.20 -16.37 4.17
C LEU A 16 5.68 -16.12 4.30
N VAL A 17 4.96 -15.85 3.20
CA VAL A 17 3.50 -15.75 3.25
C VAL A 17 2.89 -17.14 3.47
N PRO A 18 2.03 -17.33 4.48
CA PRO A 18 1.35 -18.62 4.71
C PRO A 18 0.49 -19.05 3.52
N ASP A 19 0.36 -20.37 3.32
CA ASP A 19 -0.31 -20.98 2.17
C ASP A 19 -1.75 -20.48 1.96
N ASP A 20 -2.49 -20.22 3.04
CA ASP A 20 -3.87 -19.74 2.99
C ASP A 20 -4.01 -18.32 2.39
N ARG A 21 -2.91 -17.57 2.30
CA ARG A 21 -2.87 -16.20 1.74
C ARG A 21 -1.90 -16.01 0.60
N LYS A 22 -1.07 -17.01 0.31
CA LYS A 22 0.00 -16.92 -0.69
C LYS A 22 -0.55 -16.50 -2.06
N LYS A 23 -1.63 -17.16 -2.51
CA LYS A 23 -2.31 -16.85 -3.77
C LYS A 23 -2.76 -15.38 -3.84
N ASP A 24 -3.34 -14.86 -2.78
CA ASP A 24 -3.87 -13.49 -2.75
C ASP A 24 -2.74 -12.45 -2.74
N ILE A 25 -1.69 -12.67 -1.94
CA ILE A 25 -0.53 -11.76 -1.90
C ILE A 25 0.22 -11.78 -3.23
N ASP A 26 0.47 -12.95 -3.82
CA ASP A 26 1.16 -13.08 -5.11
C ASP A 26 0.36 -12.39 -6.22
N PHE A 27 -0.97 -12.58 -6.24
CA PHE A 27 -1.86 -11.88 -7.17
C PHE A 27 -1.78 -10.36 -7.00
N LEU A 28 -1.91 -9.85 -5.78
CA LEU A 28 -1.87 -8.42 -5.50
C LEU A 28 -0.52 -7.80 -5.85
N HIS A 29 0.58 -8.51 -5.58
CA HIS A 29 1.92 -8.08 -5.95
C HIS A 29 2.06 -7.92 -7.46
N ALA A 30 1.61 -8.91 -8.25
CA ALA A 30 1.59 -8.83 -9.70
C ALA A 30 0.63 -7.74 -10.22
N PHE A 31 -0.55 -7.61 -9.59
CA PHE A 31 -1.56 -6.62 -9.95
C PHE A 31 -1.05 -5.19 -9.77
N ILE A 32 -0.41 -4.88 -8.64
CA ILE A 32 0.17 -3.56 -8.37
C ILE A 32 1.26 -3.25 -9.41
N GLN A 33 2.20 -4.16 -9.65
CA GLN A 33 3.26 -3.95 -10.64
C GLN A 33 2.71 -3.71 -12.06
N LYS A 34 1.60 -4.37 -12.43
CA LYS A 34 0.93 -4.14 -13.71
C LYS A 34 0.19 -2.80 -13.75
N ALA A 35 -0.39 -2.35 -12.64
CA ALA A 35 -1.13 -1.10 -12.57
C ALA A 35 -0.21 0.13 -12.60
N VAL A 36 0.97 0.03 -11.96
CA VAL A 36 1.94 1.12 -11.76
C VAL A 36 3.38 0.65 -12.05
N PRO A 37 3.73 0.33 -13.32
CA PRO A 37 5.00 -0.33 -13.68
C PRO A 37 6.26 0.51 -13.43
N LYS A 38 6.10 1.82 -13.19
CA LYS A 38 7.20 2.73 -12.85
C LYS A 38 7.60 2.62 -11.38
N LEU A 39 6.68 2.22 -10.50
CA LEU A 39 6.93 2.07 -9.07
C LEU A 39 7.54 0.70 -8.79
N LYS A 40 8.87 0.65 -8.66
CA LYS A 40 9.59 -0.60 -8.43
C LYS A 40 9.34 -1.14 -7.02
N PRO A 41 9.12 -2.46 -6.87
CA PRO A 41 8.95 -3.07 -5.57
C PRO A 41 10.26 -3.08 -4.81
N TYR A 42 10.19 -2.90 -3.50
CA TYR A 42 11.30 -3.08 -2.57
C TYR A 42 10.79 -3.54 -1.22
N PHE A 43 11.66 -4.11 -0.39
CA PHE A 43 11.28 -4.50 0.96
C PHE A 43 11.30 -3.26 1.87
N ALA A 44 10.15 -2.95 2.47
CA ALA A 44 9.94 -1.74 3.27
C ALA A 44 9.27 -2.08 4.60
N SER A 45 10.07 -2.21 5.66
CA SER A 45 9.58 -2.37 7.05
C SER A 45 8.50 -3.46 7.21
N ASN A 46 8.83 -4.72 6.92
CA ASN A 46 7.92 -5.88 7.04
C ASN A 46 6.73 -5.84 6.05
N MET A 47 6.92 -5.16 4.91
CA MET A 47 5.95 -5.01 3.81
C MET A 47 6.70 -4.95 2.48
N ILE A 48 5.97 -5.09 1.37
CA ILE A 48 6.48 -4.73 0.05
C ILE A 48 6.08 -3.27 -0.22
N GLY A 49 7.04 -2.37 -0.40
CA GLY A 49 6.83 -1.00 -0.86
C GLY A 49 6.94 -0.90 -2.39
N TYR A 50 6.27 0.07 -3.01
CA TYR A 50 6.36 0.34 -4.45
C TYR A 50 6.60 1.83 -4.68
N GLY A 51 7.80 2.16 -5.17
CA GLY A 51 8.29 3.53 -5.27
C GLY A 51 8.38 4.23 -3.91
N SER A 52 9.13 5.34 -3.85
CA SER A 52 9.26 6.14 -2.64
C SER A 52 9.10 7.62 -2.93
N PHE A 53 8.77 8.37 -1.88
CA PHE A 53 8.78 9.82 -1.86
C PHE A 53 9.38 10.28 -0.54
N TYR A 54 9.85 11.53 -0.51
CA TYR A 54 10.36 12.11 0.71
C TYR A 54 9.35 13.05 1.35
N TYR A 55 9.32 13.04 2.67
CA TYR A 55 8.53 13.97 3.44
C TYR A 55 9.28 14.44 4.69
N LEU A 56 8.85 15.57 5.24
CA LEU A 56 9.31 16.06 6.54
C LEU A 56 8.35 15.59 7.62
N ASP A 57 8.89 14.95 8.65
CA ASP A 57 8.13 14.63 9.85
C ASP A 57 7.89 15.87 10.73
N SER A 58 7.21 15.69 11.86
CA SER A 58 6.92 16.77 12.82
C SER A 58 8.17 17.44 13.41
N LYS A 59 9.35 16.81 13.29
CA LYS A 59 10.65 17.33 13.72
C LYS A 59 11.46 17.90 12.54
N LYS A 60 10.83 18.09 11.37
CA LYS A 60 11.47 18.55 10.13
C LYS A 60 12.61 17.65 9.65
N GLN A 61 12.58 16.36 9.98
CA GLN A 61 13.54 15.40 9.46
C GLN A 61 13.04 14.82 8.14
N LYS A 62 13.91 14.78 7.12
CA LYS A 62 13.62 14.11 5.85
C LYS A 62 13.52 12.60 6.09
N LYS A 63 12.39 12.01 5.71
CA LYS A 63 12.10 10.57 5.76
C LYS A 63 11.72 10.08 4.38
N ASP A 64 12.17 8.87 4.04
CA ASP A 64 11.71 8.12 2.88
C ASP A 64 10.47 7.32 3.29
N TRP A 65 9.44 7.30 2.43
CA TRP A 65 8.29 6.43 2.62
C TRP A 65 7.80 5.83 1.30
N PRO A 66 7.28 4.59 1.32
CA PRO A 66 6.67 4.01 0.13
C PRO A 66 5.43 4.79 -0.31
N ILE A 67 5.25 4.97 -1.63
CA ILE A 67 4.01 5.54 -2.19
C ILE A 67 2.85 4.55 -2.00
N ILE A 68 3.10 3.27 -2.29
CA ILE A 68 2.18 2.16 -2.07
C ILE A 68 2.89 1.11 -1.22
N SER A 69 2.16 0.41 -0.34
CA SER A 69 2.67 -0.78 0.33
C SER A 69 1.66 -1.91 0.38
N LEU A 70 2.12 -3.14 0.16
CA LEU A 70 1.36 -4.38 0.36
C LEU A 70 1.85 -5.08 1.62
N ALA A 71 0.96 -5.28 2.59
CA ALA A 71 1.27 -5.90 3.86
C ALA A 71 0.34 -7.07 4.18
N ASN A 72 0.93 -8.23 4.47
CA ASN A 72 0.28 -9.38 5.09
C ASN A 72 0.23 -9.19 6.62
N GLN A 73 -0.90 -8.74 7.16
CA GLN A 73 -1.09 -8.51 8.60
C GLN A 73 -1.67 -9.76 9.25
N LYS A 74 -1.57 -9.94 10.58
CA LYS A 74 -2.05 -11.16 11.27
C LYS A 74 -3.47 -11.60 10.85
N ASN A 75 -4.42 -10.66 10.70
CA ASN A 75 -5.84 -10.97 10.49
C ASN A 75 -6.42 -10.46 9.15
N TYR A 76 -5.64 -9.78 8.32
CA TYR A 76 -6.10 -9.15 7.08
C TYR A 76 -4.92 -8.83 6.14
N ILE A 77 -5.23 -8.48 4.90
CA ILE A 77 -4.30 -7.87 3.95
C ILE A 77 -4.53 -6.36 3.98
N SER A 78 -3.46 -5.58 3.94
CA SER A 78 -3.52 -4.12 3.88
C SER A 78 -2.75 -3.60 2.68
N ILE A 79 -3.41 -2.77 1.88
CA ILE A 79 -2.76 -1.93 0.87
C ILE A 79 -2.74 -0.51 1.39
N TYR A 80 -1.56 0.01 1.69
CA TYR A 80 -1.35 1.41 2.05
C TYR A 80 -1.16 2.22 0.77
N VAL A 81 -1.86 3.35 0.68
CA VAL A 81 -1.80 4.25 -0.47
C VAL A 81 -1.57 5.67 0.04
N CYS A 82 -0.32 6.12 -0.04
CA CYS A 82 0.12 7.45 0.35
C CYS A 82 -0.09 8.40 -0.82
N ALA A 83 -1.35 8.77 -1.05
CA ALA A 83 -1.71 9.73 -2.08
C ALA A 83 -2.94 10.56 -1.70
N GLY A 84 -2.94 11.79 -2.20
CA GLY A 84 -3.92 12.81 -1.90
C GLY A 84 -4.71 13.20 -3.14
N VAL A 85 -5.97 13.55 -2.93
CA VAL A 85 -6.81 14.23 -3.92
C VAL A 85 -7.54 15.33 -3.18
N GLU A 86 -7.31 16.58 -3.57
CA GLU A 86 -7.74 17.76 -2.82
C GLU A 86 -7.17 17.70 -1.39
N ASP A 87 -8.04 17.71 -0.37
CA ASP A 87 -7.66 17.70 1.05
C ASP A 87 -7.87 16.33 1.73
N LYS A 88 -8.09 15.27 0.94
CA LYS A 88 -8.35 13.91 1.43
C LYS A 88 -7.39 12.91 0.83
N THR A 89 -7.24 11.78 1.52
CA THR A 89 -6.54 10.66 0.91
C THR A 89 -7.37 10.09 -0.23
N VAL A 90 -6.68 9.56 -1.24
CA VAL A 90 -7.34 8.85 -2.35
C VAL A 90 -8.16 7.66 -1.84
N ALA A 91 -7.69 6.95 -0.81
CA ALA A 91 -8.40 5.81 -0.23
C ALA A 91 -9.74 6.23 0.40
N GLU A 92 -9.80 7.42 1.02
CA GLU A 92 -11.03 7.97 1.56
C GLU A 92 -12.00 8.40 0.45
N LYS A 93 -11.48 9.05 -0.61
CA LYS A 93 -12.29 9.51 -1.75
C LYS A 93 -13.04 8.36 -2.44
N TYR A 94 -12.39 7.20 -2.60
CA TYR A 94 -12.95 6.03 -3.31
C TYR A 94 -13.49 4.95 -2.36
N LYS A 95 -13.72 5.27 -1.09
CA LYS A 95 -14.06 4.28 -0.06
C LYS A 95 -15.33 3.50 -0.39
N LYS A 96 -16.35 4.13 -0.97
CA LYS A 96 -17.64 3.48 -1.27
C LYS A 96 -17.51 2.51 -2.43
N GLU A 97 -16.67 2.85 -3.40
CA GLU A 97 -16.45 2.10 -4.64
C GLU A 97 -15.44 0.96 -4.45
N LEU A 98 -14.57 1.05 -3.45
CA LEU A 98 -13.57 0.03 -3.15
C LEU A 98 -14.17 -1.22 -2.47
N GLY A 99 -15.35 -1.13 -1.85
CA GLY A 99 -16.04 -2.25 -1.20
C GLY A 99 -16.24 -2.08 0.31
N LYS A 100 -16.55 -3.18 1.01
CA LYS A 100 -16.77 -3.21 2.47
C LYS A 100 -15.44 -3.19 3.24
N LEU A 101 -14.72 -2.08 3.16
CA LEU A 101 -13.40 -1.95 3.78
C LEU A 101 -13.46 -1.56 5.26
N THR A 102 -12.61 -2.18 6.08
CA THR A 102 -12.44 -1.81 7.50
C THR A 102 -11.44 -0.64 7.67
N LYS A 103 -11.89 0.40 8.38
CA LYS A 103 -11.29 1.72 8.61
C LYS A 103 -9.73 1.82 8.60
N GLY A 104 -9.23 2.76 7.80
CA GLY A 104 -8.06 3.62 8.08
C GLY A 104 -7.92 4.73 7.02
N ILE A 105 -7.29 5.85 7.38
CA ILE A 105 -7.25 7.08 6.57
C ILE A 105 -6.55 6.86 5.21
N SER A 106 -5.44 6.11 5.18
CA SER A 106 -4.66 5.84 3.95
C SER A 106 -4.51 4.35 3.63
N CYS A 107 -5.33 3.48 4.23
CA CYS A 107 -5.18 2.04 4.07
C CYS A 107 -6.48 1.34 3.69
N ILE A 108 -6.34 0.40 2.75
CA ILE A 108 -7.38 -0.45 2.22
C ILE A 108 -7.19 -1.82 2.86
N ARG A 109 -8.09 -2.22 3.77
CA ARG A 109 -8.00 -3.47 4.54
C ARG A 109 -9.14 -4.40 4.18
N PHE A 110 -8.79 -5.66 3.91
CA PHE A 110 -9.71 -6.73 3.54
C PHE A 110 -9.14 -8.09 3.95
N LYS A 111 -9.99 -9.09 4.13
CA LYS A 111 -9.57 -10.46 4.45
C LYS A 111 -9.40 -11.33 3.23
N LYS A 112 -10.19 -11.07 2.19
CA LYS A 112 -10.17 -11.81 0.93
C LYS A 112 -10.29 -10.86 -0.25
N ILE A 113 -9.72 -11.24 -1.39
CA ILE A 113 -9.75 -10.41 -2.61
C ILE A 113 -11.18 -10.12 -3.08
N GLU A 114 -12.17 -10.98 -2.81
CA GLU A 114 -13.55 -10.73 -3.24
C GLU A 114 -14.22 -9.56 -2.49
N GLU A 115 -13.64 -9.11 -1.37
CA GLU A 115 -14.14 -7.96 -0.61
C GLU A 115 -13.73 -6.62 -1.23
N ILE A 116 -12.82 -6.61 -2.20
CA ILE A 116 -12.28 -5.42 -2.85
C ILE A 116 -12.66 -5.33 -4.33
N ASN A 117 -13.11 -4.15 -4.76
CA ASN A 117 -13.28 -3.85 -6.17
C ASN A 117 -11.93 -3.56 -6.83
N LEU A 118 -11.46 -4.49 -7.68
CA LEU A 118 -10.16 -4.39 -8.34
C LEU A 118 -10.09 -3.25 -9.38
N ASP A 119 -11.19 -2.92 -10.05
CA ASP A 119 -11.22 -1.81 -11.00
C ASP A 119 -11.05 -0.47 -10.29
N THR A 120 -11.74 -0.29 -9.17
CA THR A 120 -11.56 0.89 -8.31
C THR A 120 -10.16 0.92 -7.72
N LEU A 121 -9.62 -0.21 -7.26
CA LEU A 121 -8.25 -0.29 -6.75
C LEU A 121 -7.25 0.18 -7.81
N LYS A 122 -7.39 -0.25 -9.07
CA LYS A 122 -6.51 0.18 -10.17
C LYS A 122 -6.51 1.69 -10.36
N ILE A 123 -7.67 2.34 -10.26
CA ILE A 123 -7.80 3.81 -10.33
C ILE A 123 -7.01 4.44 -9.18
N VAL A 124 -7.22 3.95 -7.95
CA VAL A 124 -6.54 4.44 -6.75
C VAL A 124 -5.01 4.34 -6.87
N LEU A 125 -4.48 3.19 -7.32
CA LEU A 125 -3.03 3.00 -7.50
C LEU A 125 -2.45 3.96 -8.55
N LYS A 126 -3.15 4.18 -9.66
CA LYS A 126 -2.71 5.12 -10.71
C LYS A 126 -2.72 6.57 -10.27
N ILE A 127 -3.65 6.96 -9.41
CA ILE A 127 -3.64 8.30 -8.80
C ILE A 127 -2.42 8.42 -7.89
N ALA A 128 -2.09 7.36 -7.14
CA ALA A 128 -0.96 7.37 -6.22
C ALA A 128 0.39 7.50 -6.93
N GLU A 129 0.58 6.84 -8.07
CA GLU A 129 1.79 7.01 -8.91
C GLU A 129 2.05 8.48 -9.30
N LYS A 130 0.99 9.29 -9.39
CA LYS A 130 1.10 10.70 -9.85
C LYS A 130 1.08 11.73 -8.73
N ASN A 131 0.49 11.40 -7.58
CA ASN A 131 0.21 12.36 -6.51
C ASN A 131 0.61 11.79 -5.13
N PRO A 132 1.90 11.48 -4.91
CA PRO A 132 2.37 11.00 -3.61
C PRO A 132 2.12 12.06 -2.54
N TRP A 133 1.41 11.68 -1.47
CA TRP A 133 1.03 12.60 -0.40
C TRP A 133 0.66 11.87 0.89
N VAL A 134 0.91 12.51 2.02
CA VAL A 134 0.50 12.03 3.35
C VAL A 134 -0.11 13.19 4.12
N ALA A 135 -1.23 12.92 4.78
CA ALA A 135 -1.94 13.91 5.59
C ALA A 135 -1.02 14.50 6.67
N GLY A 136 -0.92 15.82 6.70
CA GLY A 136 -0.11 16.56 7.68
C GLY A 136 1.39 16.52 7.44
N ALA A 137 1.86 16.00 6.30
CA ALA A 137 3.27 15.95 5.94
C ALA A 137 3.60 16.98 4.83
N THR A 138 4.77 17.61 4.94
CA THR A 138 5.34 18.40 3.84
C THR A 138 6.13 17.47 2.94
N ILE A 139 5.67 17.32 1.69
CA ILE A 139 6.38 16.55 0.65
C ILE A 139 7.58 17.36 0.18
N VAL A 140 8.72 16.69 -0.02
CA VAL A 140 9.97 17.29 -0.48
C VAL A 140 10.59 16.44 -1.58
N ASP A 141 11.38 17.07 -2.44
CA ASP A 141 12.24 16.38 -3.42
C ASP A 141 13.46 15.76 -2.71
#